data_AF-A0A197JYI2-F1
#
_entry.id   AF-A0A197JYI2-F1
#
_cell.length_a   1.000
_cell.length_b   1.000
_cell.length_c   1.000
_cell.angle_alpha   90.00
_cell.angle_beta   90.00
_cell.angle_gamma   90.00
#
_symmetry.space_group_name_H-M   'P 1'
#
loop_
_entity.id
_entity.type
_entity.pdbx_description
1 polymer ?
#
loop_
_entity_poly.entity_id
_entity_poly.type
_entity_poly.pdbx_seq_one_letter_code
_entity_poly.pdbx_strand_id
1 'polypeptide(L)'
;MALNASTCQQLRGYASKKDAKKGGKGGKGGKKGGDDDDEDDRKGKGKSSGGSAPSGEMSFDLLDLEKKMGQCLERLKKDFMTMRAGTANPAILDPVSVKVENKMVPLRDLAQVSIKDAKTLMVNVNDVELTGAIEKAIREAGLNLNPIADNKAVRVPVPKPTKEFRESLTKLAAASTEKAKTIIRKLRQDGMKELKKDLKAGMSEDENYSLEKKAQTLHDKYIKDAEEALKVKAKEIMAN
;
A
#
# COMPACT_ATOMS: atom_id res chain seq x y z
N MET A 1 35.47 23.48 15.17
CA MET A 1 35.03 24.86 14.86
C MET A 1 33.88 24.79 13.86
N ALA A 2 32.82 25.58 14.10
CA ALA A 2 31.78 26.08 13.19
C ALA A 2 31.26 25.16 12.04
N LEU A 3 30.03 24.62 12.06
CA LEU A 3 28.71 25.27 11.95
C LEU A 3 28.57 26.25 10.76
N ASN A 4 27.93 25.80 9.68
CA ASN A 4 27.34 26.65 8.64
C ASN A 4 25.80 26.54 8.68
N ALA A 5 25.15 27.55 9.25
CA ALA A 5 23.74 27.54 9.62
C ALA A 5 22.80 28.13 8.56
N SER A 6 22.93 27.73 7.28
CA SER A 6 22.24 28.40 6.16
C SER A 6 21.07 27.62 5.53
N THR A 7 20.96 26.30 5.74
CA THR A 7 19.98 25.46 5.00
C THR A 7 18.75 25.03 5.82
N CYS A 8 18.59 25.53 7.05
CA CYS A 8 17.54 25.07 7.99
C CYS A 8 16.31 26.01 8.09
N GLN A 9 16.24 27.09 7.29
CA GLN A 9 15.21 28.13 7.45
C GLN A 9 13.97 28.02 6.54
N GLN A 10 13.93 27.11 5.55
CA GLN A 10 12.88 27.15 4.51
C GLN A 10 11.60 26.31 4.76
N LEU A 11 11.41 25.69 5.94
CA LEU A 11 10.23 24.84 6.23
C LEU A 11 9.43 25.21 7.49
N ARG A 12 9.42 26.48 7.91
CA ARG A 12 8.58 26.98 9.04
C ARG A 12 7.41 27.90 8.63
N GLY A 13 7.03 27.92 7.35
CA GLY A 13 6.13 28.95 6.79
C GLY A 13 4.62 28.68 6.75
N TYR A 14 4.14 27.44 6.90
CA TYR A 14 2.78 27.03 6.46
C TYR A 14 1.75 26.75 7.58
N ALA A 15 1.87 27.37 8.75
CA ALA A 15 0.93 27.14 9.86
C ALA A 15 0.58 28.41 10.68
N SER A 16 -0.35 29.25 10.20
CA SER A 16 -1.11 30.17 11.07
C SER A 16 -2.29 30.89 10.41
N LYS A 17 -3.43 30.89 11.14
CA LYS A 17 -4.61 31.81 11.06
C LYS A 17 -5.45 31.65 9.77
N LYS A 18 -6.78 31.54 9.81
CA LYS A 18 -7.83 32.11 10.71
C LYS A 18 -9.01 31.12 10.89
N ASP A 19 -10.06 31.32 11.70
CA ASP A 19 -10.32 31.98 13.00
C ASP A 19 -11.71 31.42 13.47
N ALA A 20 -11.82 30.76 14.63
CA ALA A 20 -12.27 31.29 15.92
C ALA A 20 -13.78 31.64 16.10
N LYS A 21 -14.38 31.12 17.20
CA LYS A 21 -15.77 31.31 17.75
C LYS A 21 -16.92 30.56 17.01
N LYS A 22 -17.97 30.00 17.64
CA LYS A 22 -18.44 29.80 19.05
C LYS A 22 -18.72 28.27 19.24
N GLY A 23 -18.84 27.62 20.39
CA GLY A 23 -19.16 28.03 21.77
C GLY A 23 -20.54 27.49 22.19
N GLY A 24 -20.64 26.41 22.99
CA GLY A 24 -21.92 25.84 23.44
C GLY A 24 -21.83 24.56 24.30
N LYS A 25 -22.45 24.60 25.48
CA LYS A 25 -22.39 23.63 26.61
C LYS A 25 -22.93 22.20 26.34
N GLY A 26 -22.26 21.21 26.94
CA GLY A 26 -22.78 20.40 28.07
C GLY A 26 -23.83 19.29 27.84
N GLY A 27 -23.56 18.09 28.39
CA GLY A 27 -24.54 17.00 28.56
C GLY A 27 -23.92 15.77 29.23
N LYS A 28 -24.44 15.37 30.40
CA LYS A 28 -24.04 14.15 31.16
C LYS A 28 -25.23 13.18 31.21
N GLY A 29 -24.95 11.87 31.13
CA GLY A 29 -25.93 10.78 31.29
C GLY A 29 -25.68 9.67 30.27
N GLY A 30 -25.99 8.39 30.51
CA GLY A 30 -26.57 7.73 31.68
C GLY A 30 -26.71 6.22 31.39
N LYS A 31 -26.47 5.37 32.38
CA LYS A 31 -26.20 3.91 32.28
C LYS A 31 -27.46 3.03 32.03
N LYS A 32 -27.23 1.78 31.57
CA LYS A 32 -28.16 0.62 31.40
C LYS A 32 -29.14 0.73 30.21
N GLY A 33 -29.55 -0.36 29.54
CA GLY A 33 -29.23 -1.79 29.69
C GLY A 33 -30.49 -2.66 29.48
N GLY A 34 -30.39 -3.76 28.74
CA GLY A 34 -31.49 -4.69 28.46
C GLY A 34 -31.14 -5.60 27.27
N ASP A 35 -31.35 -6.90 27.46
CA ASP A 35 -31.10 -7.98 26.50
C ASP A 35 -32.33 -8.25 25.59
N ASP A 36 -32.28 -9.38 24.87
CA ASP A 36 -33.34 -10.09 24.13
C ASP A 36 -33.37 -9.92 22.59
N ASP A 37 -32.91 -11.00 21.95
CA ASP A 37 -33.39 -11.68 20.73
C ASP A 37 -33.86 -10.87 19.49
N ASP A 38 -33.14 -11.04 18.36
CA ASP A 38 -33.69 -11.72 17.18
C ASP A 38 -32.60 -11.98 16.10
N GLU A 39 -32.67 -13.14 15.44
CA GLU A 39 -31.83 -13.48 14.29
C GLU A 39 -32.35 -12.78 13.01
N ASP A 40 -31.50 -12.08 12.24
CA ASP A 40 -31.72 -11.99 10.80
C ASP A 40 -30.45 -11.70 9.98
N ASP A 41 -30.28 -12.46 8.89
CA ASP A 41 -29.07 -12.57 8.10
C ASP A 41 -28.94 -11.39 7.10
N ARG A 42 -28.15 -10.36 7.43
CA ARG A 42 -27.95 -9.20 6.55
C ARG A 42 -26.50 -9.00 6.10
N LYS A 43 -26.17 -9.66 4.99
CA LYS A 43 -25.03 -9.33 4.11
C LYS A 43 -25.09 -7.87 3.64
N GLY A 44 -24.44 -6.99 4.41
CA GLY A 44 -24.19 -5.59 4.09
C GLY A 44 -23.21 -5.41 2.92
N LYS A 45 -23.62 -5.77 1.69
CA LYS A 45 -22.97 -5.24 0.49
C LYS A 45 -23.26 -3.75 0.42
N GLY A 46 -22.25 -2.93 0.75
CA GLY A 46 -22.30 -1.48 0.59
C GLY A 46 -22.55 -1.11 -0.88
N LYS A 47 -23.81 -0.91 -1.24
CA LYS A 47 -24.21 -0.29 -2.50
C LYS A 47 -23.83 1.19 -2.42
N SER A 48 -22.78 1.60 -3.11
CA SER A 48 -22.61 3.01 -3.48
C SER A 48 -23.70 3.37 -4.48
N SER A 49 -24.79 3.94 -3.97
CA SER A 49 -25.86 4.53 -4.76
C SER A 49 -25.31 5.67 -5.63
N GLY A 50 -25.56 5.59 -6.94
CA GLY A 50 -25.10 6.57 -7.92
C GLY A 50 -25.77 6.36 -9.27
N GLY A 51 -27.09 6.19 -9.27
CA GLY A 51 -27.88 6.15 -10.51
C GLY A 51 -28.32 7.55 -10.91
N SER A 52 -27.72 8.10 -11.96
CA SER A 52 -28.35 9.13 -12.79
C SER A 52 -29.10 8.46 -13.95
N ALA A 53 -30.18 9.10 -14.40
CA ALA A 53 -31.04 8.59 -15.47
C ALA A 53 -30.34 8.64 -16.85
N PRO A 54 -30.73 7.79 -17.83
CA PRO A 54 -30.03 7.68 -19.11
C PRO A 54 -30.39 8.83 -20.05
N SER A 55 -29.47 9.79 -20.21
CA SER A 55 -29.57 10.88 -21.18
C SER A 55 -28.52 10.74 -22.30
N GLY A 56 -28.78 9.83 -23.26
CA GLY A 56 -28.08 9.79 -24.55
C GLY A 56 -26.55 9.81 -24.50
N GLU A 57 -25.95 9.00 -23.62
CA GLU A 57 -24.49 8.98 -23.42
C GLU A 57 -23.77 8.19 -24.53
N MET A 58 -22.85 8.86 -25.25
CA MET A 58 -21.81 8.18 -26.03
C MET A 58 -20.97 7.32 -25.08
N SER A 59 -20.58 6.11 -25.49
CA SER A 59 -19.99 5.14 -24.56
C SER A 59 -18.55 5.44 -24.13
N PHE A 60 -17.84 6.32 -24.84
CA PHE A 60 -16.45 6.67 -24.55
C PHE A 60 -16.28 7.98 -23.73
N ASP A 61 -15.92 7.83 -22.45
CA ASP A 61 -15.54 8.94 -21.57
C ASP A 61 -14.01 9.05 -21.40
N LEU A 62 -13.41 10.10 -21.98
CA LEU A 62 -11.97 10.40 -21.83
C LEU A 62 -11.56 10.59 -20.36
N LEU A 63 -12.42 11.24 -19.56
CA LEU A 63 -12.18 11.50 -18.14
C LEU A 63 -12.23 10.24 -17.30
N ASP A 64 -13.05 9.25 -17.66
CA ASP A 64 -13.10 7.97 -16.97
C ASP A 64 -11.91 7.08 -17.35
N LEU A 65 -11.48 7.12 -18.61
CA LEU A 65 -10.24 6.49 -19.05
C LEU A 65 -9.02 7.04 -18.28
N GLU A 66 -8.92 8.36 -18.11
CA GLU A 66 -7.86 9.02 -17.33
C GLU A 66 -7.91 8.59 -15.85
N LYS A 67 -9.10 8.58 -15.22
CA LYS A 67 -9.29 8.08 -13.84
C LYS A 67 -8.84 6.63 -13.68
N LYS A 68 -9.26 5.74 -14.58
CA LYS A 68 -8.89 4.31 -14.56
C LYS A 68 -7.38 4.10 -14.72
N MET A 69 -6.72 4.85 -15.61
CA MET A 69 -5.25 4.83 -15.75
C MET A 69 -4.53 5.40 -14.52
N GLY A 70 -5.05 6.50 -13.94
CA GLY A 70 -4.55 7.09 -12.70
C GLY A 70 -4.60 6.13 -11.51
N GLN A 71 -5.74 5.44 -11.31
CA GLN A 71 -5.88 4.40 -10.29
C GLN A 71 -4.88 3.25 -10.46
N CYS A 72 -4.55 2.89 -11.71
CA CYS A 72 -3.53 1.88 -11.98
C CYS A 72 -2.12 2.34 -11.53
N LEU A 73 -1.76 3.60 -11.77
CA LEU A 73 -0.51 4.18 -11.25
C LEU A 73 -0.51 4.31 -9.72
N GLU A 74 -1.63 4.71 -9.10
CA GLU A 74 -1.72 4.77 -7.64
C GLU A 74 -1.51 3.41 -6.99
N ARG A 75 -2.08 2.35 -7.59
CA ARG A 75 -1.86 0.99 -7.12
C ARG A 75 -0.41 0.56 -7.28
N LEU A 76 0.22 0.83 -8.42
CA LEU A 76 1.66 0.58 -8.62
C LEU A 76 2.53 1.31 -7.58
N LYS A 77 2.19 2.57 -7.26
CA LYS A 77 2.86 3.35 -6.21
C LYS A 77 2.68 2.73 -4.81
N LYS A 78 1.48 2.25 -4.47
CA LYS A 78 1.20 1.52 -3.22
C LYS A 78 1.99 0.22 -3.14
N ASP A 79 2.05 -0.54 -4.22
CA ASP A 79 2.85 -1.78 -4.30
C ASP A 79 4.34 -1.45 -4.08
N PHE A 80 4.87 -0.41 -4.72
CA PHE A 80 6.25 0.08 -4.53
C PHE A 80 6.55 0.63 -3.13
N MET A 81 5.55 1.10 -2.36
CA MET A 81 5.74 1.49 -0.96
C MET A 81 6.04 0.27 -0.08
N THR A 82 5.43 -0.89 -0.35
CA THR A 82 5.70 -2.13 0.39
C THR A 82 7.06 -2.76 0.02
N MET A 83 7.49 -2.59 -1.24
CA MET A 83 8.75 -3.15 -1.76
C MET A 83 9.96 -2.28 -1.41
N ARG A 84 10.33 -2.16 -0.12
CA ARG A 84 11.48 -1.34 0.31
C ARG A 84 12.66 -2.18 0.80
N ALA A 85 13.75 -2.16 0.04
CA ALA A 85 15.02 -2.72 0.49
C ALA A 85 15.56 -1.91 1.69
N GLY A 86 16.05 -2.62 2.71
CA GLY A 86 16.67 -2.00 3.89
C GLY A 86 15.73 -1.54 5.00
N THR A 87 14.42 -1.83 4.91
CA THR A 87 13.52 -1.83 6.08
C THR A 87 13.26 -3.27 6.49
N ALA A 88 13.51 -3.60 7.76
CA ALA A 88 13.24 -4.91 8.32
C ALA A 88 11.75 -5.25 8.17
N ASN A 89 11.43 -6.31 7.42
CA ASN A 89 10.06 -6.74 7.16
C ASN A 89 9.61 -7.74 8.24
N PRO A 90 8.52 -7.49 8.98
CA PRO A 90 7.93 -8.45 9.91
C PRO A 90 7.71 -9.84 9.30
N ALA A 91 7.42 -9.91 8.00
CA ALA A 91 7.16 -11.17 7.29
C ALA A 91 8.36 -12.14 7.25
N ILE A 92 9.58 -11.69 7.58
CA ILE A 92 10.75 -12.55 7.73
C ILE A 92 10.56 -13.55 8.88
N LEU A 93 9.74 -13.20 9.89
CA LEU A 93 9.47 -14.04 11.06
C LEU A 93 8.17 -14.85 10.94
N ASP A 94 7.46 -14.77 9.81
CA ASP A 94 6.23 -15.54 9.54
C ASP A 94 6.39 -17.07 9.58
N PRO A 95 7.45 -17.69 9.02
CA PRO A 95 7.60 -19.14 9.07
C PRO A 95 8.06 -19.65 10.45
N VAL A 96 8.36 -18.76 11.40
CA VAL A 96 8.83 -19.15 12.74
C VAL A 96 7.65 -19.72 13.53
N SER A 97 7.73 -21.00 13.84
CA SER A 97 6.79 -21.70 14.72
C SER A 97 7.46 -21.99 16.05
N VAL A 98 6.79 -21.66 17.14
CA VAL A 98 7.24 -21.88 18.52
C VAL A 98 6.60 -23.15 19.04
N LYS A 99 7.40 -24.04 19.65
CA LYS A 99 6.87 -25.20 20.35
C LYS A 99 6.42 -24.79 21.75
N VAL A 100 5.10 -24.74 21.96
CA VAL A 100 4.49 -24.55 23.28
C VAL A 100 4.00 -25.92 23.73
N GLU A 101 4.63 -26.45 24.79
CA GLU A 101 4.41 -27.81 25.30
C GLU A 101 4.53 -28.88 24.18
N ASN A 102 3.39 -29.35 23.66
CA ASN A 102 3.27 -30.38 22.63
C ASN A 102 2.66 -29.86 21.31
N LYS A 103 2.47 -28.55 21.13
CA LYS A 103 1.90 -27.95 19.92
C LYS A 103 2.85 -26.94 19.29
N MET A 104 2.87 -26.89 17.96
CA MET A 104 3.54 -25.85 17.19
C MET A 104 2.56 -24.72 16.95
N VAL A 105 2.89 -23.51 17.41
CA VAL A 105 2.07 -22.31 17.28
C VAL A 105 2.88 -21.26 16.50
N PRO A 106 2.32 -20.59 15.47
CA PRO A 106 3.06 -19.57 14.74
C PRO A 106 3.38 -18.37 15.62
N LEU A 107 4.54 -17.74 15.42
CA LEU A 107 4.99 -16.61 16.24
C LEU A 107 3.98 -15.44 16.27
N ARG A 108 3.23 -15.24 15.19
CA ARG A 108 2.20 -14.19 15.04
C ARG A 108 1.12 -14.22 16.13
N ASP A 109 0.76 -15.39 16.63
CA ASP A 109 -0.33 -15.53 17.61
C ASP A 109 0.18 -15.30 19.04
N LEU A 110 1.47 -15.56 19.27
CA LEU A 110 2.13 -15.43 20.58
C LEU A 110 2.76 -14.04 20.80
N ALA A 111 3.08 -13.31 19.72
CA ALA A 111 3.80 -12.06 19.79
C ALA A 111 3.46 -11.08 18.67
N GLN A 112 3.38 -9.79 19.02
CA GLN A 112 3.20 -8.70 18.05
C GLN A 112 4.55 -8.25 17.49
N VAL A 113 4.79 -8.52 16.21
CA VAL A 113 6.00 -8.07 15.49
C VAL A 113 5.82 -6.62 15.04
N SER A 114 6.77 -5.76 15.42
CA SER A 114 6.82 -4.34 15.08
C SER A 114 8.19 -3.93 14.55
N ILE A 115 8.26 -2.84 13.78
CA ILE A 115 9.51 -2.30 13.25
C ILE A 115 9.96 -1.20 14.21
N LYS A 116 11.08 -1.42 14.92
CA LYS A 116 11.66 -0.39 15.81
C LYS A 116 12.59 0.54 15.04
N ASP A 117 13.51 -0.07 14.30
CA ASP A 117 14.45 0.62 13.42
C ASP A 117 14.47 -0.10 12.07
N ALA A 118 14.95 0.58 11.02
CA ALA A 118 15.07 0.00 9.68
C ALA A 118 15.88 -1.32 9.63
N LYS A 119 16.73 -1.58 10.64
CA LYS A 119 17.57 -2.79 10.78
C LYS A 119 17.19 -3.67 11.99
N THR A 120 16.13 -3.32 12.74
CA THR A 120 15.79 -3.98 14.02
C THR A 120 14.29 -4.22 14.11
N LEU A 121 13.88 -5.49 14.07
CA LEU A 121 12.52 -5.89 14.46
C LEU A 121 12.42 -5.94 15.98
N MET A 122 11.25 -5.59 16.50
CA MET A 122 10.89 -5.70 17.91
C MET A 122 9.64 -6.58 18.02
N VAL A 123 9.83 -7.76 18.58
CA VAL A 123 8.81 -8.78 18.80
C VAL A 123 8.31 -8.63 20.23
N ASN A 124 7.17 -7.97 20.43
CA ASN A 124 6.56 -7.80 21.74
C ASN A 124 5.83 -9.10 22.10
N VAL A 125 6.23 -9.76 23.18
CA VAL A 125 5.65 -11.05 23.56
C VAL A 125 4.45 -10.83 24.47
N ASN A 126 3.34 -11.52 24.21
CA ASN A 126 2.12 -11.40 25.02
C ASN A 126 2.31 -12.05 26.41
N ASP A 127 3.02 -13.18 26.47
CA ASP A 127 3.36 -13.91 27.69
C ASP A 127 4.87 -13.94 27.92
N VAL A 128 5.31 -13.38 29.06
CA VAL A 128 6.72 -13.25 29.40
C VAL A 128 7.39 -14.62 29.56
N GLU A 129 6.68 -15.65 30.00
CA GLU A 129 7.23 -16.99 30.21
C GLU A 129 7.65 -17.65 28.88
N LEU A 130 6.97 -17.31 27.78
CA LEU A 130 7.28 -17.82 26.43
C LEU A 130 8.45 -17.11 25.75
N THR A 131 8.99 -16.03 26.33
CA THR A 131 10.09 -15.23 25.73
C THR A 131 11.31 -16.09 25.39
N GLY A 132 11.69 -17.01 26.28
CA GLY A 132 12.83 -17.92 26.06
C GLY A 132 12.58 -18.99 24.99
N ALA A 133 11.33 -19.43 24.82
CA ALA A 133 10.94 -20.34 23.74
C ALA A 133 10.95 -19.64 22.38
N ILE A 134 10.51 -18.38 22.35
CA ILE A 134 10.54 -17.52 21.14
C ILE A 134 11.97 -17.20 20.71
N GLU A 135 12.89 -16.87 21.64
CA GLU A 135 14.30 -16.64 21.31
C GLU A 135 14.92 -17.87 20.62
N LYS A 136 14.69 -19.07 21.18
CA LYS A 136 15.16 -20.33 20.61
C LYS A 136 14.55 -20.59 19.24
N ALA A 137 13.23 -20.47 19.10
CA ALA A 137 12.54 -20.69 17.82
C ALA A 137 13.06 -19.76 16.70
N ILE A 138 13.33 -18.47 17.00
CA ILE A 138 13.90 -17.52 16.02
C ILE A 138 15.34 -17.91 15.64
N ARG A 139 16.14 -18.42 16.59
CA ARG A 139 17.51 -18.89 16.34
C ARG A 139 17.53 -20.21 15.54
N GLU A 140 16.61 -21.12 15.83
CA GLU A 140 16.45 -22.44 15.18
C GLU A 140 15.81 -22.36 13.79
N ALA A 141 15.06 -21.29 13.48
CA ALA A 141 14.41 -21.09 12.17
C ALA A 141 15.35 -20.92 10.97
N GLY A 142 16.67 -21.04 11.15
CA GLY A 142 17.67 -21.02 10.06
C GLY A 142 17.88 -19.65 9.40
N LEU A 143 17.29 -18.58 9.94
CA LEU A 143 17.32 -17.22 9.37
C LEU A 143 18.66 -16.50 9.59
N ASN A 144 19.62 -17.10 10.30
CA ASN A 144 20.90 -16.50 10.71
C ASN A 144 20.75 -15.15 11.44
N LEU A 145 19.64 -15.00 12.17
CA LEU A 145 19.36 -13.83 13.01
C LEU A 145 19.81 -14.11 14.44
N ASN A 146 20.37 -13.11 15.13
CA ASN A 146 20.74 -13.23 16.54
C ASN A 146 19.75 -12.45 17.44
N PRO A 147 18.65 -13.08 17.89
CA PRO A 147 17.68 -12.44 18.77
C PRO A 147 18.32 -12.06 20.11
N ILE A 148 17.99 -10.87 20.61
CA ILE A 148 18.37 -10.34 21.91
C ILE A 148 17.09 -10.09 22.71
N ALA A 149 16.83 -10.92 23.72
CA ALA A 149 15.69 -10.72 24.61
C ALA A 149 15.91 -9.51 25.55
N ASP A 150 14.97 -8.56 25.56
CA ASP A 150 14.62 -7.80 26.77
C ASP A 150 13.41 -8.49 27.43
N ASN A 151 13.23 -8.35 28.74
CA ASN A 151 12.22 -9.06 29.56
C ASN A 151 10.74 -9.05 29.06
N LYS A 152 10.37 -8.21 28.09
CA LYS A 152 9.03 -8.19 27.47
C LYS A 152 9.04 -8.11 25.94
N ALA A 153 10.22 -8.04 25.31
CA ALA A 153 10.35 -7.84 23.87
C ALA A 153 11.67 -8.42 23.34
N VAL A 154 11.61 -9.20 22.27
CA VAL A 154 12.81 -9.73 21.60
C VAL A 154 13.20 -8.79 20.47
N ARG A 155 14.43 -8.25 20.53
CA ARG A 155 15.02 -7.45 19.46
C ARG A 155 15.73 -8.37 18.47
N VAL A 156 15.34 -8.32 17.21
CA VAL A 156 15.96 -9.12 16.15
C VAL A 156 16.68 -8.18 15.17
N PRO A 157 18.02 -8.04 15.26
CA PRO A 157 18.80 -7.30 14.28
C PRO A 157 18.80 -8.08 12.96
N VAL A 158 18.31 -7.45 11.90
CA VAL A 158 18.28 -8.04 10.55
C VAL A 158 19.58 -7.68 9.83
N PRO A 159 20.37 -8.66 9.35
CA PRO A 159 21.54 -8.41 8.52
C PRO A 159 21.21 -7.57 7.29
N LYS A 160 22.21 -6.89 6.72
CA LYS A 160 22.01 -6.13 5.48
C LYS A 160 21.50 -7.07 4.37
N PRO A 161 20.52 -6.65 3.54
CA PRO A 161 20.06 -7.47 2.43
C PRO A 161 21.22 -7.78 1.48
N THR A 162 21.34 -9.04 1.07
CA THR A 162 22.36 -9.47 0.10
C THR A 162 22.07 -8.86 -1.28
N LYS A 163 23.09 -8.84 -2.15
CA LYS A 163 22.94 -8.39 -3.54
C LYS A 163 21.85 -9.17 -4.26
N GLU A 164 21.79 -10.48 -4.05
CA GLU A 164 20.76 -11.39 -4.57
C GLU A 164 19.35 -11.00 -4.12
N PHE A 165 19.15 -10.60 -2.86
CA PHE A 165 17.85 -10.15 -2.37
C PHE A 165 17.43 -8.79 -2.97
N ARG A 166 18.38 -7.86 -3.18
CA ARG A 166 18.10 -6.60 -3.90
C ARG A 166 17.75 -6.86 -5.37
N GLU A 167 18.42 -7.80 -6.01
CA GLU A 167 18.13 -8.22 -7.38
C GLU A 167 16.76 -8.91 -7.50
N SER A 168 16.37 -9.75 -6.52
CA SER A 168 15.04 -10.39 -6.50
C SER A 168 13.92 -9.36 -6.29
N LEU A 169 14.10 -8.38 -5.40
CA LEU A 169 13.17 -7.25 -5.23
C LEU A 169 13.05 -6.41 -6.50
N THR A 170 14.16 -6.19 -7.22
CA THR A 170 14.15 -5.46 -8.50
C THR A 170 13.38 -6.21 -9.58
N LYS A 171 13.54 -7.54 -9.67
CA LYS A 171 12.73 -8.41 -10.55
C LYS A 171 11.24 -8.36 -10.20
N LEU A 172 10.89 -8.36 -8.91
CA LEU A 172 9.50 -8.25 -8.45
C LEU A 172 8.89 -6.89 -8.79
N ALA A 173 9.63 -5.79 -8.61
CA ALA A 173 9.19 -4.45 -9.01
C ALA A 173 8.96 -4.35 -10.53
N ALA A 174 9.85 -4.93 -11.35
CA ALA A 174 9.67 -5.00 -12.80
C ALA A 174 8.41 -5.81 -13.18
N ALA A 175 8.18 -6.97 -12.56
CA ALA A 175 6.98 -7.78 -12.80
C ALA A 175 5.68 -7.05 -12.42
N SER A 176 5.67 -6.28 -11.33
CA SER A 176 4.52 -5.43 -10.95
C SER A 176 4.30 -4.29 -11.94
N THR A 177 5.37 -3.72 -12.49
CA THR A 177 5.29 -2.68 -13.53
C THR A 177 4.68 -3.23 -14.82
N GLU A 178 5.09 -4.42 -15.27
CA GLU A 178 4.52 -5.02 -16.49
C GLU A 178 3.05 -5.43 -16.32
N LYS A 179 2.62 -5.82 -15.11
CA LYS A 179 1.19 -5.97 -14.78
C LYS A 179 0.45 -4.64 -14.95
N ALA A 180 0.97 -3.54 -14.42
CA ALA A 180 0.37 -2.21 -14.57
C ALA A 180 0.31 -1.75 -16.04
N LYS A 181 1.41 -1.90 -16.81
CA LYS A 181 1.42 -1.59 -18.25
C LYS A 181 0.41 -2.43 -19.02
N THR A 182 0.23 -3.72 -18.67
CA THR A 182 -0.76 -4.59 -19.30
C THR A 182 -2.19 -4.12 -19.03
N ILE A 183 -2.49 -3.65 -17.82
CA ILE A 183 -3.78 -3.02 -17.48
C ILE A 183 -3.99 -1.74 -18.28
N ILE A 184 -3.00 -0.84 -18.35
CA ILE A 184 -3.08 0.41 -19.13
C ILE A 184 -3.33 0.14 -20.62
N ARG A 185 -2.64 -0.85 -21.20
CA ARG A 185 -2.86 -1.29 -22.60
C ARG A 185 -4.27 -1.84 -22.81
N LYS A 186 -4.81 -2.61 -21.85
CA LYS A 186 -6.17 -3.14 -21.90
C LYS A 186 -7.21 -2.02 -21.81
N LEU A 187 -7.04 -1.06 -20.89
CA LEU A 187 -7.91 0.11 -20.77
C LEU A 187 -7.99 0.90 -22.09
N ARG A 188 -6.85 1.14 -22.74
CA ARG A 188 -6.83 1.76 -24.08
C ARG A 188 -7.55 0.88 -25.11
N GLN A 189 -7.33 -0.43 -25.13
CA GLN A 189 -8.01 -1.34 -26.07
C GLN A 189 -9.54 -1.34 -25.88
N ASP A 190 -10.03 -1.27 -24.65
CA ASP A 190 -11.46 -1.25 -24.35
C ASP A 190 -12.07 0.11 -24.74
N GLY A 191 -11.43 1.23 -24.42
CA GLY A 191 -11.82 2.55 -24.93
C GLY A 191 -11.82 2.68 -26.46
N MET A 192 -10.86 2.04 -27.14
CA MET A 192 -10.82 2.00 -28.61
C MET A 192 -11.95 1.13 -29.22
N LYS A 193 -12.58 0.24 -28.44
CA LYS A 193 -13.79 -0.50 -28.86
C LYS A 193 -15.05 0.34 -28.64
N GLU A 194 -15.08 1.16 -27.59
CA GLU A 194 -16.17 2.11 -27.29
C GLU A 194 -16.25 3.18 -28.39
N LEU A 195 -15.13 3.83 -28.72
CA LEU A 195 -15.01 4.75 -29.86
C LEU A 195 -15.51 4.15 -31.19
N LYS A 196 -15.17 2.89 -31.47
CA LYS A 196 -15.65 2.17 -32.68
C LYS A 196 -17.13 1.78 -32.65
N LYS A 197 -17.78 1.77 -31.48
CA LYS A 197 -19.25 1.63 -31.38
C LYS A 197 -19.90 2.99 -31.56
N ASP A 198 -19.37 4.03 -30.93
CA ASP A 198 -19.90 5.40 -30.99
C ASP A 198 -19.85 5.95 -32.44
N LEU A 199 -18.77 5.65 -33.18
CA LEU A 199 -18.67 5.92 -34.62
C LEU A 199 -19.82 5.27 -35.43
N LYS A 200 -20.20 4.04 -35.08
CA LYS A 200 -21.34 3.34 -35.72
C LYS A 200 -22.70 3.84 -35.23
N ALA A 201 -22.75 4.49 -34.06
CA ALA A 201 -23.94 5.09 -33.49
C ALA A 201 -24.22 6.51 -34.02
N GLY A 202 -23.29 7.09 -34.80
CA GLY A 202 -23.46 8.39 -35.47
C GLY A 202 -22.50 9.50 -35.03
N MET A 203 -21.42 9.18 -34.29
CA MET A 203 -20.35 10.15 -34.00
C MET A 203 -19.62 10.57 -35.30
N SER A 204 -19.19 11.84 -35.38
CA SER A 204 -18.40 12.35 -36.51
C SER A 204 -17.00 11.72 -36.58
N GLU A 205 -16.50 11.45 -37.80
CA GLU A 205 -15.16 10.90 -38.01
C GLU A 205 -14.05 11.80 -37.44
N ASP A 206 -14.22 13.14 -37.57
CA ASP A 206 -13.28 14.13 -37.03
C ASP A 206 -13.20 14.10 -35.50
N GLU A 207 -14.35 13.95 -34.84
CA GLU A 207 -14.43 13.86 -33.37
C GLU A 207 -13.81 12.55 -32.88
N ASN A 208 -14.13 11.43 -33.51
CA ASN A 208 -13.53 10.13 -33.21
C ASN A 208 -12.00 10.19 -33.34
N TYR A 209 -11.48 10.73 -34.45
CA TYR A 209 -10.04 10.86 -34.67
C TYR A 209 -9.34 11.77 -33.64
N SER A 210 -10.03 12.82 -33.19
CA SER A 210 -9.56 13.69 -32.09
C SER A 210 -9.51 12.95 -30.74
N LEU A 211 -10.52 12.13 -30.44
CA LEU A 211 -10.58 11.32 -29.22
C LEU A 211 -9.55 10.18 -29.22
N GLU A 212 -9.38 9.47 -30.34
CA GLU A 212 -8.35 8.44 -30.52
C GLU A 212 -6.94 9.01 -30.26
N LYS A 213 -6.63 10.19 -30.80
CA LYS A 213 -5.37 10.90 -30.54
C LYS A 213 -5.18 11.21 -29.06
N LYS A 214 -6.22 11.73 -28.38
CA LYS A 214 -6.15 12.04 -26.94
C LYS A 214 -5.97 10.76 -26.09
N ALA A 215 -6.67 9.68 -26.42
CA ALA A 215 -6.53 8.40 -25.74
C ALA A 215 -5.11 7.82 -25.90
N GLN A 216 -4.50 7.97 -27.08
CA GLN A 216 -3.13 7.54 -27.34
C GLN A 216 -2.10 8.41 -26.60
N THR A 217 -2.25 9.74 -26.56
CA THR A 217 -1.32 10.61 -25.81
C THR A 217 -1.40 10.38 -24.29
N LEU A 218 -2.59 10.14 -23.75
CA LEU A 218 -2.76 9.73 -22.34
C LEU A 218 -2.06 8.39 -22.08
N HIS A 219 -2.32 7.36 -22.89
CA HIS A 219 -1.67 6.05 -22.77
C HIS A 219 -0.13 6.15 -22.74
N ASP A 220 0.46 6.94 -23.64
CA ASP A 220 1.91 7.06 -23.75
C ASP A 220 2.52 7.87 -22.59
N LYS A 221 1.77 8.83 -22.03
CA LYS A 221 2.12 9.49 -20.76
C LYS A 221 2.12 8.49 -19.61
N TYR A 222 1.03 7.75 -19.40
CA TYR A 222 0.90 6.79 -18.29
C TYR A 222 1.92 5.63 -18.36
N ILE A 223 2.33 5.20 -19.55
CA ILE A 223 3.44 4.23 -19.71
C ILE A 223 4.78 4.85 -19.29
N LYS A 224 5.09 6.08 -19.72
CA LYS A 224 6.33 6.76 -19.31
C LYS A 224 6.39 6.96 -17.80
N ASP A 225 5.31 7.43 -17.19
CA ASP A 225 5.19 7.61 -15.74
C ASP A 225 5.45 6.28 -14.98
N ALA A 226 4.96 5.15 -15.49
CA ALA A 226 5.20 3.83 -14.90
C ALA A 226 6.68 3.38 -15.04
N GLU A 227 7.33 3.68 -16.16
CA GLU A 227 8.74 3.37 -16.38
C GLU A 227 9.68 4.26 -15.58
N GLU A 228 9.35 5.54 -15.41
CA GLU A 228 10.08 6.45 -14.53
C GLU A 228 9.95 6.03 -13.06
N ALA A 229 8.74 5.66 -12.62
CA ALA A 229 8.53 5.12 -11.28
C ALA A 229 9.38 3.85 -11.03
N LEU A 230 9.46 2.92 -12.00
CA LEU A 230 10.34 1.75 -11.91
C LEU A 230 11.82 2.14 -11.85
N LYS A 231 12.28 3.08 -12.69
CA LYS A 231 13.68 3.56 -12.70
C LYS A 231 14.07 4.21 -11.36
N VAL A 232 13.20 5.02 -10.78
CA VAL A 232 13.40 5.62 -9.45
C VAL A 232 13.45 4.52 -8.38
N LYS A 233 12.52 3.56 -8.42
CA LYS A 233 12.45 2.50 -7.41
C LYS A 233 13.62 1.53 -7.47
N ALA A 234 14.07 1.15 -8.67
CA ALA A 234 15.26 0.31 -8.85
C ALA A 234 16.52 1.00 -8.31
N LYS A 235 16.66 2.32 -8.51
CA LYS A 235 17.74 3.11 -7.91
C LYS A 235 17.66 3.14 -6.37
N GLU A 236 16.48 3.32 -5.78
CA GLU A 236 16.29 3.25 -4.32
C GLU A 236 16.70 1.87 -3.77
N ILE A 237 16.26 0.78 -4.42
CA ILE A 237 16.55 -0.60 -4.00
C ILE A 237 18.05 -0.93 -4.06
N MET A 238 18.78 -0.39 -5.04
CA MET A 238 20.21 -0.64 -5.22
C MET A 238 21.10 0.25 -4.35
N ALA A 239 20.63 1.45 -3.96
CA ALA A 239 21.36 2.40 -3.13
C ALA A 239 21.31 2.09 -1.61
N ASN A 240 20.26 1.40 -1.14
CA ASN A 240 20.01 1.05 0.27
C ASN A 240 20.58 -0.31 0.67
#